data_AF-A0A453IE87-F1
#
_entry.id   AF-A0A453IE87-F1
#
_cell.length_a   1.000
_cell.length_b   1.000
_cell.length_c   1.000
_cell.angle_alpha   90.00
_cell.angle_beta   90.00
_cell.angle_gamma   90.00
#
_symmetry.space_group_name_H-M   'P 1'
#
loop_
_entity.id
_entity.type
_entity.pdbx_description
1 polymer ?
#
loop_
_entity_poly.entity_id
_entity_poly.type
_entity_poly.pdbx_seq_one_letter_code
_entity_poly.pdbx_strand_id
1 'polypeptide(L)'
;SLALFSNIEVNPRPDETKEGGIVVEIKLKELEPKSAEVSTEWSIVPGRQGRPTLASIQPGGTVSFEHRNIYGLNRSIVGSVTSSNLLNPQDDLSFKLEYVHPYLDGVDDRNKNRTFKTSCFNTRKLSPVFVAGPNMDEAPPVWVDRVGFKANITESFTRQSKFTYGLVVEEITTRDETNSICTHGSRAMPSGGLSMDGPPTTLSGTGVDRMAFLQANITRDNTEFVNGAVIGDRCIFQLDQGLGIGSKSPLFNRHQLTLTKFINLNNQEKGVGKPLPAVLVLHGHYAGCVGDLPSYDAFTLGGPYSVRGYGMGELGASRNVLEGCW
;
A
#
# COMPACT_ATOMS: atom_id res chain seq x y z
N SER A 1 8.29 1.91 20.06
CA SER A 1 8.27 3.34 20.44
C SER A 1 6.86 3.85 20.24
N LEU A 2 6.31 4.59 21.21
CA LEU A 2 4.93 5.08 21.16
C LEU A 2 4.77 6.37 20.34
N ALA A 3 5.86 7.04 19.94
CA ALA A 3 5.84 8.28 19.12
C ALA A 3 4.93 9.42 19.64
N LEU A 4 4.48 9.33 20.91
CA LEU A 4 3.66 10.31 21.60
C LEU A 4 4.47 11.34 22.38
N PHE A 5 5.74 11.06 22.65
CA PHE A 5 6.58 11.89 23.51
C PHE A 5 7.72 12.47 22.70
N SER A 6 7.90 13.80 22.79
CA SER A 6 9.02 14.51 22.18
C SER A 6 10.32 14.30 22.95
N ASN A 7 10.23 14.09 24.26
CA ASN A 7 11.39 13.84 25.13
C ASN A 7 11.05 12.80 26.20
N ILE A 8 11.98 11.90 26.47
CA ILE A 8 11.88 10.87 27.51
C ILE A 8 13.17 10.95 28.32
N GLU A 9 13.09 11.52 29.52
CA GLU A 9 14.19 11.62 30.47
C GLU A 9 13.99 10.58 31.57
N VAL A 10 14.96 9.69 31.73
CA VAL A 10 14.94 8.65 32.76
C VAL A 10 15.95 9.04 33.83
N ASN A 11 15.46 9.38 35.02
CA ASN A 11 16.24 9.80 36.17
C ASN A 11 16.18 8.72 37.25
N PRO A 12 17.17 7.80 37.30
CA PRO A 12 17.28 6.86 38.41
C PRO A 12 17.72 7.60 39.67
N ARG A 13 16.98 7.41 40.76
CA ARG A 13 17.30 7.91 42.10
C ARG A 13 17.40 6.74 43.07
N PRO A 14 18.34 6.75 44.01
CA PRO A 14 18.38 5.77 45.09
C PRO A 14 17.09 5.88 45.93
N ASP A 15 16.50 4.74 46.26
CA ASP A 15 15.33 4.67 47.14
C ASP A 15 15.78 4.89 48.59
N GLU A 16 15.35 5.99 49.20
CA GLU A 16 15.69 6.31 50.60
C GLU A 16 15.03 5.35 51.60
N THR A 17 14.01 4.58 51.18
CA THR A 17 13.26 3.68 52.06
C THR A 17 13.75 2.22 52.04
N LYS A 18 14.56 1.84 51.06
CA LYS A 18 15.09 0.48 50.89
C LYS A 18 16.57 0.53 50.51
N GLU A 19 17.44 0.01 51.38
CA GLU A 19 18.85 -0.18 51.04
C GLU A 19 18.98 -1.04 49.76
N GLY A 20 19.59 -0.46 48.73
CA GLY A 20 19.74 -1.08 47.42
C GLY A 20 18.55 -0.92 46.46
N GLY A 21 17.48 -0.23 46.87
CA GLY A 21 16.37 0.13 45.99
C GLY A 21 16.75 1.27 45.04
N ILE A 22 16.25 1.22 43.79
CA ILE A 22 16.38 2.30 42.81
C ILE A 22 14.97 2.69 42.38
N VAL A 23 14.60 3.95 42.60
CA VAL A 23 13.39 4.57 42.06
C VAL A 23 13.74 5.15 40.69
N VAL A 24 13.04 4.73 39.66
CA VAL A 24 13.22 5.27 38.31
C VAL A 24 12.14 6.31 38.05
N GLU A 25 12.51 7.59 38.08
CA GLU A 25 11.61 8.69 37.69
C GLU A 25 11.69 8.87 36.17
N ILE A 26 10.59 8.65 35.47
CA ILE A 26 10.52 8.86 34.01
C ILE A 26 9.76 10.15 33.74
N LYS A 27 10.48 11.20 33.33
CA LYS A 27 9.89 12.45 32.87
C LYS A 27 9.60 12.36 31.38
N LEU A 28 8.35 12.55 31.01
CA LEU A 28 7.87 12.49 29.64
C LEU A 28 7.38 13.86 29.22
N LYS A 29 7.85 14.36 28.07
CA LYS A 29 7.28 15.54 27.42
C LYS A 29 6.45 15.07 26.23
N GLU A 30 5.16 15.37 26.24
CA GLU A 30 4.25 15.01 25.14
C GLU A 30 4.58 15.81 23.87
N LEU A 31 4.50 15.14 22.72
CA LEU A 31 4.60 15.77 21.40
C LEU A 31 3.30 16.54 21.12
N GLU A 32 3.37 17.60 20.31
CA GLU A 32 2.15 18.31 19.89
C GLU A 32 1.16 17.32 19.22
N PRO A 33 -0.06 17.19 19.77
CA PRO A 33 -0.99 16.16 19.34
C PRO A 33 -1.66 16.49 18.01
N LYS A 34 -1.44 17.67 17.44
CA LYS A 34 -2.02 18.11 16.17
C LYS A 34 -0.89 18.58 15.27
N SER A 35 -0.80 18.00 14.09
CA SER A 35 0.08 18.46 13.03
C SER A 35 -0.70 18.61 11.74
N ALA A 36 -0.29 19.60 10.94
CA ALA A 36 -0.72 19.75 9.57
C ALA A 36 0.54 19.88 8.73
N GLU A 37 0.67 19.02 7.73
CA GLU A 37 1.79 19.05 6.79
C GLU A 37 1.26 19.38 5.41
N VAL A 38 1.98 20.24 4.71
CA VAL A 38 1.69 20.60 3.33
C VAL A 38 2.94 20.27 2.53
N SER A 39 2.84 19.32 1.61
CA SER A 39 3.86 19.05 0.61
C SER A 39 3.39 19.58 -0.74
N THR A 40 4.30 20.20 -1.47
CA THR A 40 4.08 20.66 -2.84
C THR A 40 5.08 19.97 -3.74
N GLU A 41 4.60 19.39 -4.82
CA GLU A 41 5.41 18.67 -5.79
C GLU A 41 5.25 19.34 -7.16
N TRP A 42 6.31 19.30 -7.96
CA TRP A 42 6.28 19.86 -9.31
C TRP A 42 6.72 18.76 -10.25
N SER A 43 5.82 18.31 -11.13
CA SER A 43 6.15 17.31 -12.14
C SER A 43 6.26 17.95 -13.52
N ILE A 44 7.16 17.42 -14.35
CA ILE A 44 7.37 17.88 -15.73
C ILE A 44 6.96 16.72 -16.64
N VAL A 45 5.79 16.83 -17.27
CA VAL A 45 5.27 15.79 -18.16
C VAL A 45 5.75 16.06 -19.60
N PRO A 46 6.62 15.22 -20.18
CA PRO A 46 7.13 15.46 -21.54
C PRO A 46 5.97 15.51 -22.54
N GLY A 47 5.94 16.52 -23.41
CA GLY A 47 4.90 16.64 -24.43
C GLY A 47 4.98 15.52 -25.48
N ARG A 48 4.01 15.45 -26.40
CA ARG A 48 3.93 14.44 -27.50
C ARG A 48 5.20 14.30 -28.37
N GLN A 49 6.14 15.25 -28.30
CA GLN A 49 7.44 15.21 -28.98
C GLN A 49 8.63 14.85 -28.07
N GLY A 50 8.39 14.38 -26.84
CA GLY A 50 9.43 14.01 -25.87
C GLY A 50 10.23 15.19 -25.30
N ARG A 51 9.84 16.44 -25.61
CA ARG A 51 10.50 17.66 -25.10
C ARG A 51 9.65 18.32 -24.01
N PRO A 52 10.26 18.74 -22.88
CA PRO A 52 9.55 19.51 -21.87
C PRO A 52 9.24 20.91 -22.42
N THR A 53 7.98 21.34 -22.35
CA THR A 53 7.53 22.70 -22.70
C THR A 53 7.10 23.44 -21.43
N LEU A 54 7.01 24.77 -21.42
CA LEU A 54 6.58 25.49 -20.20
C LEU A 54 5.18 25.08 -19.70
N ALA A 55 4.33 24.52 -20.57
CA ALA A 55 3.02 23.95 -20.22
C ALA A 55 3.09 22.51 -19.66
N SER A 56 4.27 21.90 -19.57
CA SER A 56 4.48 20.57 -19.00
C SER A 56 4.60 20.56 -17.47
N ILE A 57 4.71 21.72 -16.85
CA ILE A 57 4.83 21.86 -15.41
C ILE A 57 3.44 21.66 -14.79
N GLN A 58 3.26 20.54 -14.10
CA GLN A 58 2.07 20.23 -13.33
C GLN A 58 2.39 20.37 -11.84
N PRO A 59 1.94 21.46 -11.19
CA PRO A 59 2.06 21.60 -9.75
C PRO A 59 1.08 20.65 -9.08
N GLY A 60 1.58 19.73 -8.27
CA GLY A 60 0.82 18.88 -7.38
C GLY A 60 1.02 19.28 -5.92
N GLY A 61 0.20 18.76 -5.04
CA GLY A 61 0.37 18.95 -3.61
C GLY A 61 -0.41 17.94 -2.80
N THR A 62 0.08 17.69 -1.59
CA THR A 62 -0.62 16.91 -0.57
C THR A 62 -0.77 17.75 0.68
N VAL A 63 -1.99 17.81 1.18
CA VAL A 63 -2.30 18.38 2.50
C VAL A 63 -2.66 17.21 3.40
N SER A 64 -1.87 16.99 4.46
CA SER A 64 -2.18 16.00 5.49
C SER A 64 -2.43 16.68 6.83
N PHE A 65 -3.42 16.15 7.55
CA PHE A 65 -3.70 16.51 8.92
C PHE A 65 -3.59 15.26 9.78
N GLU A 66 -2.95 15.39 10.91
CA GLU A 66 -2.83 14.31 11.88
C GLU A 66 -3.20 14.83 13.26
N HIS A 67 -4.09 14.10 13.92
CA HIS A 67 -4.43 14.31 15.31
C HIS A 67 -4.12 13.04 16.10
N ARG A 68 -3.08 13.08 16.92
CA ARG A 68 -2.65 12.02 17.84
C ARG A 68 -3.27 12.20 19.23
N ASN A 69 -3.29 11.10 19.96
CA ASN A 69 -3.69 11.01 21.37
C ASN A 69 -5.07 11.59 21.71
N ILE A 70 -6.09 11.26 20.92
CA ILE A 70 -7.46 11.73 21.16
C ILE A 70 -7.95 11.19 22.52
N TYR A 71 -8.37 12.10 23.40
CA TYR A 71 -8.79 11.83 24.79
C TYR A 71 -7.75 11.10 25.66
N GLY A 72 -6.45 11.17 25.33
CA GLY A 72 -5.41 10.49 26.11
C GLY A 72 -5.36 8.97 25.90
N LEU A 73 -6.10 8.43 24.93
CA LEU A 73 -6.22 6.99 24.68
C LEU A 73 -5.32 6.49 23.54
N ASN A 74 -4.29 7.26 23.15
CA ASN A 74 -3.40 6.95 22.02
C ASN A 74 -4.13 6.67 20.68
N ARG A 75 -5.36 7.19 20.54
CA ARG A 75 -6.13 7.13 19.30
C ARG A 75 -5.61 8.21 18.36
N SER A 76 -5.48 7.88 17.09
CA SER A 76 -5.10 8.86 16.07
C SER A 76 -6.09 8.91 14.90
N ILE A 77 -6.28 10.11 14.38
CA ILE A 77 -6.97 10.36 13.11
C ILE A 77 -5.94 11.00 12.18
N VAL A 78 -5.76 10.41 11.01
CA VAL A 78 -4.89 10.91 9.95
C VAL A 78 -5.75 11.10 8.72
N GLY A 79 -5.78 12.30 8.16
CA GLY A 79 -6.38 12.53 6.86
C GLY A 79 -5.37 13.15 5.90
N SER A 80 -5.45 12.77 4.63
CA SER A 80 -4.62 13.30 3.58
C SER A 80 -5.45 13.53 2.34
N VAL A 81 -5.24 14.67 1.69
CA VAL A 81 -5.81 15.00 0.40
C VAL A 81 -4.65 15.30 -0.54
N THR A 82 -4.56 14.54 -1.64
CA THR A 82 -3.49 14.64 -2.62
C THR A 82 -4.09 14.97 -3.97
N SER A 83 -3.48 15.94 -4.65
CA SER A 83 -3.79 16.30 -6.03
C SER A 83 -2.49 16.36 -6.83
N SER A 84 -2.40 15.61 -7.92
CA SER A 84 -1.22 15.63 -8.81
C SER A 84 -1.18 16.86 -9.71
N ASN A 85 -2.34 17.46 -9.98
CA ASN A 85 -2.50 18.60 -10.85
C ASN A 85 -3.45 19.62 -10.24
N LEU A 86 -2.88 20.61 -9.55
CA LEU A 86 -3.60 21.69 -8.92
C LEU A 86 -4.28 22.64 -9.92
N LEU A 87 -3.87 22.62 -11.20
CA LEU A 87 -4.51 23.40 -12.26
C LEU A 87 -5.86 22.80 -12.66
N ASN A 88 -5.99 21.47 -12.62
CA ASN A 88 -7.23 20.72 -12.87
C ASN A 88 -7.48 19.71 -11.72
N PRO A 89 -7.80 20.19 -10.51
CA PRO A 89 -7.90 19.33 -9.33
C PRO A 89 -9.09 18.36 -9.42
N GLN A 90 -10.10 18.65 -10.25
CA GLN A 90 -11.27 17.80 -10.43
C GLN A 90 -10.93 16.45 -11.09
N ASP A 91 -9.83 16.38 -11.83
CA ASP A 91 -9.47 15.19 -12.59
C ASP A 91 -8.62 14.20 -11.77
N ASP A 92 -7.90 14.65 -10.74
CA ASP A 92 -7.00 13.78 -9.98
C ASP A 92 -6.93 14.11 -8.48
N LEU A 93 -8.09 14.30 -7.86
CA LEU A 93 -8.21 14.43 -6.41
C LEU A 93 -8.31 13.06 -5.76
N SER A 94 -7.37 12.74 -4.88
CA SER A 94 -7.44 11.57 -4.01
C SER A 94 -7.51 12.00 -2.55
N PHE A 95 -8.27 11.27 -1.75
CA PHE A 95 -8.33 11.50 -0.32
C PHE A 95 -8.22 10.18 0.44
N LYS A 96 -7.65 10.25 1.63
CA LYS A 96 -7.58 9.14 2.55
C LYS A 96 -7.80 9.66 3.96
N LEU A 97 -8.77 9.10 4.66
CA LEU A 97 -9.01 9.31 6.07
C LEU A 97 -8.77 7.99 6.79
N GLU A 98 -8.00 7.98 7.86
CA GLU A 98 -7.64 6.79 8.62
C GLU A 98 -7.79 7.08 10.12
N TYR A 99 -8.57 6.26 10.81
CA TYR A 99 -8.67 6.25 12.26
C TYR A 99 -8.00 4.99 12.80
N VAL A 100 -7.07 5.18 13.72
CA VAL A 100 -6.29 4.13 14.35
C VAL A 100 -6.59 4.12 15.85
N HIS A 101 -7.06 2.98 16.32
CA HIS A 101 -7.31 2.71 17.74
C HIS A 101 -6.41 1.56 18.19
N PRO A 102 -5.23 1.86 18.75
CA PRO A 102 -4.38 0.85 19.38
C PRO A 102 -5.00 0.36 20.69
N TYR A 103 -4.69 -0.87 21.09
CA TYR A 103 -5.15 -1.51 22.34
C TYR A 103 -6.67 -1.60 22.46
N LEU A 104 -7.32 -2.17 21.45
CA LEU A 104 -8.79 -2.30 21.40
C LEU A 104 -9.37 -2.99 22.64
N ASP A 105 -8.67 -4.00 23.16
CA ASP A 105 -9.10 -4.84 24.30
C ASP A 105 -8.63 -4.27 25.66
N GLY A 106 -8.02 -3.08 25.68
CA GLY A 106 -7.46 -2.46 26.89
C GLY A 106 -5.97 -2.76 27.11
N VAL A 107 -5.34 -2.03 28.03
CA VAL A 107 -3.90 -2.12 28.32
C VAL A 107 -3.58 -3.30 29.24
N ASP A 108 -4.56 -3.76 30.01
CA ASP A 108 -4.40 -4.80 31.04
C ASP A 108 -4.31 -6.22 30.46
N ASP A 109 -4.95 -6.46 29.31
CA ASP A 109 -4.90 -7.74 28.60
C ASP A 109 -3.64 -7.86 27.74
N ARG A 110 -2.48 -8.05 28.40
CA ARG A 110 -1.16 -8.22 27.76
C ARG A 110 -1.09 -9.29 26.67
N ASN A 111 -1.97 -10.30 26.73
CA ASN A 111 -2.00 -11.40 25.77
C ASN A 111 -2.69 -11.04 24.43
N LYS A 112 -3.49 -9.97 24.35
CA LYS A 112 -4.25 -9.61 23.16
C LYS A 112 -3.90 -8.18 22.71
N ASN A 113 -2.75 -8.04 22.07
CA ASN A 113 -2.37 -6.76 21.47
C ASN A 113 -3.07 -6.57 20.11
N ARG A 114 -4.33 -6.10 20.16
CA ARG A 114 -5.16 -5.83 18.99
C ARG A 114 -5.20 -4.34 18.67
N THR A 115 -5.01 -4.01 17.41
CA THR A 115 -5.16 -2.64 16.88
C THR A 115 -6.29 -2.61 15.88
N PHE A 116 -7.29 -1.76 16.11
CA PHE A 116 -8.33 -1.50 15.14
C PHE A 116 -7.93 -0.33 14.25
N LYS A 117 -8.12 -0.49 12.94
CA LYS A 117 -7.88 0.54 11.94
C LYS A 117 -9.07 0.62 11.02
N THR A 118 -9.62 1.81 10.84
CA THR A 118 -10.63 2.06 9.82
C THR A 118 -10.18 3.17 8.90
N SER A 119 -10.48 3.05 7.61
CA SER A 119 -10.07 4.01 6.61
C SER A 119 -11.16 4.21 5.56
N CYS A 120 -11.41 5.45 5.21
CA CYS A 120 -12.15 5.85 4.03
C CYS A 120 -11.15 6.35 3.00
N PHE A 121 -11.25 5.89 1.76
CA PHE A 121 -10.32 6.28 0.71
C PHE A 121 -11.05 6.55 -0.60
N ASN A 122 -10.49 7.47 -1.36
CA ASN A 122 -10.73 7.67 -2.77
C ASN A 122 -9.36 7.76 -3.43
N THR A 123 -9.10 6.86 -4.37
CA THR A 123 -7.83 6.82 -5.09
C THR A 123 -8.07 6.54 -6.56
N ARG A 124 -7.50 7.39 -7.42
CA ARG A 124 -7.42 7.18 -8.85
C ARG A 124 -6.04 6.67 -9.22
N LYS A 125 -5.95 5.61 -10.03
CA LYS A 125 -4.69 5.08 -10.54
C LYS A 125 -4.80 4.67 -12.00
N LEU A 126 -3.71 4.80 -12.75
CA LEU A 126 -3.63 4.25 -14.10
C LEU A 126 -3.65 2.71 -14.02
N SER A 127 -4.45 2.07 -14.88
CA SER A 127 -4.52 0.61 -14.96
C SER A 127 -3.28 0.08 -15.68
N PRO A 128 -2.48 -0.81 -15.04
CA PRO A 128 -1.38 -1.47 -15.72
C PRO A 128 -1.85 -2.62 -16.62
N VAL A 129 -3.13 -2.99 -16.62
CA VAL A 129 -3.66 -4.14 -17.37
C VAL A 129 -3.99 -3.77 -18.81
N PHE A 130 -4.42 -2.54 -19.05
CA PHE A 130 -4.79 -2.03 -20.38
C PHE A 130 -3.62 -1.27 -21.00
N VAL A 131 -2.50 -1.98 -21.19
CA VAL A 131 -1.28 -1.43 -21.78
C VAL A 131 -0.95 -2.22 -23.05
N ALA A 132 -0.45 -1.53 -24.07
CA ALA A 132 0.01 -2.17 -25.30
C ALA A 132 1.33 -2.92 -25.06
N GLY A 133 1.46 -4.11 -25.63
CA GLY A 133 2.71 -4.86 -25.61
C GLY A 133 3.80 -4.22 -26.50
N PRO A 134 5.06 -4.69 -26.41
CA PRO A 134 6.23 -4.05 -27.01
C PRO A 134 6.20 -3.88 -28.53
N ASN A 135 5.30 -4.59 -29.23
CA ASN A 135 5.15 -4.56 -30.69
C ASN A 135 3.72 -4.21 -31.14
N MET A 136 2.91 -3.60 -30.26
CA MET A 136 1.51 -3.23 -30.54
C MET A 136 1.34 -1.72 -30.53
N ASP A 137 0.34 -1.22 -31.25
CA ASP A 137 -0.06 0.19 -31.19
C ASP A 137 -0.49 0.57 -29.77
N GLU A 138 -0.10 1.78 -29.33
CA GLU A 138 -0.36 2.28 -27.98
C GLU A 138 -1.87 2.26 -27.66
N ALA A 139 -2.22 1.58 -26.57
CA ALA A 139 -3.59 1.49 -26.10
C ALA A 139 -3.92 2.75 -25.28
N PRO A 140 -5.10 3.36 -25.47
CA PRO A 140 -5.50 4.49 -24.65
C PRO A 140 -5.54 4.11 -23.15
N PRO A 141 -5.02 4.97 -22.27
CA PRO A 141 -4.93 4.69 -20.85
C PRO A 141 -6.31 4.60 -20.19
N VAL A 142 -6.50 3.57 -19.37
CA VAL A 142 -7.70 3.39 -18.55
C VAL A 142 -7.37 3.73 -17.10
N TRP A 143 -8.12 4.64 -16.51
CA TRP A 143 -8.02 5.02 -15.10
C TRP A 143 -8.96 4.16 -14.26
N VAL A 144 -8.48 3.69 -13.12
CA VAL A 144 -9.26 2.96 -12.12
C VAL A 144 -9.42 3.85 -10.91
N ASP A 145 -10.63 4.36 -10.73
CA ASP A 145 -11.06 5.09 -9.54
C ASP A 145 -11.62 4.10 -8.52
N ARG A 146 -11.11 4.13 -7.29
CA ARG A 146 -11.58 3.29 -6.19
C ARG A 146 -12.00 4.17 -5.03
N VAL A 147 -13.26 4.07 -4.67
CA VAL A 147 -13.84 4.72 -3.49
C VAL A 147 -14.33 3.67 -2.54
N GLY A 148 -13.86 3.70 -1.30
CA GLY A 148 -14.19 2.62 -0.39
C GLY A 148 -13.96 2.91 1.07
N PHE A 149 -14.43 1.95 1.85
CA PHE A 149 -14.28 1.86 3.27
C PHE A 149 -13.56 0.56 3.62
N LYS A 150 -12.60 0.66 4.54
CA LYS A 150 -11.81 -0.46 5.01
C LYS A 150 -11.81 -0.48 6.53
N ALA A 151 -12.08 -1.61 7.14
CA ALA A 151 -11.98 -1.81 8.58
C ALA A 151 -11.16 -3.07 8.85
N ASN A 152 -10.01 -2.92 9.52
CA ASN A 152 -9.10 -4.01 9.84
C ASN A 152 -8.84 -4.08 11.34
N ILE A 153 -8.64 -5.30 11.82
CA ILE A 153 -8.11 -5.61 13.14
C ILE A 153 -6.76 -6.30 12.93
N THR A 154 -5.72 -5.74 13.52
CA THR A 154 -4.37 -6.32 13.52
C THR A 154 -4.07 -6.90 14.89
N GLU A 155 -3.82 -8.19 14.95
CA GLU A 155 -3.33 -8.92 16.11
C GLU A 155 -1.83 -9.19 15.97
N SER A 156 -1.05 -8.82 16.99
CA SER A 156 0.38 -9.15 17.04
C SER A 156 0.59 -10.34 17.95
N PHE A 157 0.79 -11.54 17.38
CA PHE A 157 1.05 -12.77 18.14
C PHE A 157 2.45 -12.77 18.75
N THR A 158 3.44 -12.34 17.97
CA THR A 158 4.82 -12.19 18.43
C THR A 158 5.37 -10.86 17.92
N ARG A 159 6.56 -10.46 18.38
CA ARG A 159 7.24 -9.25 17.86
C ARG A 159 7.48 -9.31 16.34
N GLN A 160 7.52 -10.52 15.80
CA GLN A 160 7.86 -10.84 14.41
C GLN A 160 6.64 -11.26 13.58
N SER A 161 5.56 -11.75 14.20
CA SER A 161 4.37 -12.27 13.51
C SER A 161 3.16 -11.42 13.80
N LYS A 162 2.57 -10.87 12.73
CA LYS A 162 1.37 -10.04 12.76
C LYS A 162 0.31 -10.66 11.86
N PHE A 163 -0.91 -10.71 12.35
CA PHE A 163 -2.08 -11.13 11.59
C PHE A 163 -3.07 -9.99 11.52
N THR A 164 -3.47 -9.61 10.32
CA THR A 164 -4.46 -8.56 10.10
C THR A 164 -5.63 -9.16 9.36
N TYR A 165 -6.83 -8.97 9.87
CA TYR A 165 -8.06 -9.36 9.17
C TYR A 165 -9.03 -8.19 9.15
N GLY A 166 -9.84 -8.09 8.11
CA GLY A 166 -10.70 -6.93 7.93
C GLY A 166 -11.74 -7.10 6.84
N LEU A 167 -12.64 -6.14 6.79
CA LEU A 167 -13.66 -5.99 5.77
C LEU A 167 -13.30 -4.79 4.89
N VAL A 168 -13.40 -4.98 3.58
CA VAL A 168 -13.29 -3.92 2.59
C VAL A 168 -14.59 -3.86 1.81
N VAL A 169 -15.11 -2.64 1.66
CA VAL A 169 -16.25 -2.35 0.79
C VAL A 169 -15.82 -1.23 -0.14
N GLU A 170 -15.83 -1.48 -1.43
CA GLU A 170 -15.38 -0.51 -2.43
C GLU A 170 -16.27 -0.49 -3.67
N GLU A 171 -16.38 0.70 -4.25
CA GLU A 171 -16.87 0.96 -5.59
C GLU A 171 -15.68 1.29 -6.47
N ILE A 172 -15.55 0.55 -7.57
CA ILE A 172 -14.52 0.68 -8.59
C ILE A 172 -15.20 1.23 -9.83
N THR A 173 -14.70 2.36 -10.33
CA THR A 173 -15.14 2.95 -11.60
C THR A 173 -13.96 3.03 -12.55
N THR A 174 -14.13 2.52 -13.77
CA THR A 174 -13.13 2.63 -14.82
C THR A 174 -13.45 3.80 -15.74
N ARG A 175 -12.47 4.69 -15.96
CA ARG A 175 -12.62 5.92 -16.73
C ARG A 175 -11.60 6.02 -17.84
N ASP A 176 -11.95 6.72 -18.92
CA ASP A 176 -11.04 7.04 -20.01
C ASP A 176 -10.27 8.36 -19.76
N GLU A 177 -9.52 8.81 -20.77
CA GLU A 177 -8.83 10.12 -20.75
C GLU A 177 -9.77 11.32 -20.64
N THR A 178 -11.00 11.19 -21.16
CA THR A 178 -12.02 12.26 -21.12
C THR A 178 -12.84 12.25 -19.82
N ASN A 179 -12.44 11.43 -18.84
CA ASN A 179 -13.09 11.23 -17.55
C ASN A 179 -14.49 10.59 -17.66
N SER A 180 -14.82 10.02 -18.82
CA SER A 180 -16.06 9.30 -19.09
C SER A 180 -15.94 7.83 -18.67
N ILE A 181 -17.07 7.19 -18.37
CA ILE A 181 -17.08 5.78 -17.93
C ILE A 181 -16.66 4.89 -19.12
N CYS A 182 -15.57 4.16 -18.93
CA CYS A 182 -15.02 3.26 -19.93
C CYS A 182 -15.45 1.82 -19.62
N THR A 183 -16.30 1.23 -20.47
CA THR A 183 -16.85 -0.12 -20.25
C THR A 183 -16.00 -1.24 -20.85
N HIS A 184 -15.28 -0.94 -21.93
CA HIS A 184 -14.46 -1.90 -22.68
C HIS A 184 -13.10 -1.28 -22.99
N GLY A 185 -12.05 -2.11 -23.04
CA GLY A 185 -10.74 -1.68 -23.51
C GLY A 185 -10.86 -1.12 -24.93
N SER A 186 -10.17 -0.02 -25.19
CA SER A 186 -10.13 0.59 -26.52
C SER A 186 -8.82 0.27 -27.22
N ARG A 187 -8.87 0.18 -28.55
CA ARG A 187 -7.68 0.09 -29.40
C ARG A 187 -7.73 1.20 -30.44
N ALA A 188 -6.61 1.89 -30.61
CA ALA A 188 -6.44 2.81 -31.73
C ALA A 188 -6.45 2.02 -33.04
N MET A 189 -7.34 2.37 -33.96
CA MET A 189 -7.39 1.80 -35.30
C MET A 189 -6.43 2.58 -36.23
N PRO A 190 -5.88 1.95 -37.28
CA PRO A 190 -5.04 2.64 -38.27
C PRO A 190 -5.74 3.81 -38.98
N SER A 191 -7.08 3.87 -38.92
CA SER A 191 -7.91 4.98 -39.41
C SER A 191 -7.99 6.19 -38.47
N GLY A 192 -7.35 6.14 -37.29
CA GLY A 192 -7.37 7.19 -36.28
C GLY A 192 -8.59 7.19 -35.35
N GLY A 193 -9.52 6.23 -35.51
CA GLY A 193 -10.65 6.03 -34.61
C GLY A 193 -10.35 5.07 -33.46
N LEU A 194 -11.05 5.20 -32.33
CA LEU A 194 -11.01 4.23 -31.23
C LEU A 194 -12.04 3.14 -31.48
N SER A 195 -11.62 1.88 -31.57
CA SER A 195 -12.51 0.73 -31.48
C SER A 195 -12.66 0.31 -30.02
N MET A 196 -13.89 0.13 -29.56
CA MET A 196 -14.24 -0.33 -28.21
C MET A 196 -14.45 -1.86 -28.15
N ASP A 197 -13.88 -2.61 -29.10
CA ASP A 197 -14.04 -4.06 -29.20
C ASP A 197 -13.14 -4.85 -28.24
N GLY A 198 -12.48 -4.17 -27.29
CA GLY A 198 -11.60 -4.81 -26.30
C GLY A 198 -12.38 -5.53 -25.19
N PRO A 199 -11.65 -6.22 -24.29
CA PRO A 199 -12.27 -6.91 -23.17
C PRO A 199 -12.96 -5.93 -22.21
N PRO A 200 -14.00 -6.36 -21.47
CA PRO A 200 -14.67 -5.52 -20.49
C PRO A 200 -13.67 -5.06 -19.41
N THR A 201 -13.75 -3.78 -19.06
CA THR A 201 -12.86 -3.14 -18.07
C THR A 201 -13.17 -3.58 -16.65
N THR A 202 -14.43 -3.96 -16.41
CA THR A 202 -15.01 -4.34 -15.11
C THR A 202 -15.67 -5.71 -15.20
N LEU A 203 -15.89 -6.36 -14.06
CA LEU A 203 -16.58 -7.65 -14.00
C LEU A 203 -18.05 -7.51 -14.44
N SER A 204 -18.72 -6.42 -14.05
CA SER A 204 -20.09 -6.14 -14.47
C SER A 204 -20.22 -5.86 -15.98
N GLY A 205 -19.16 -5.33 -16.61
CA GLY A 205 -19.19 -4.83 -17.98
C GLY A 205 -19.86 -3.45 -18.13
N THR A 206 -20.24 -2.81 -17.02
CA THR A 206 -20.88 -1.50 -17.00
C THR A 206 -19.91 -0.35 -16.78
N GLY A 207 -18.64 -0.66 -16.48
CA GLY A 207 -17.62 0.32 -16.10
C GLY A 207 -17.67 0.72 -14.61
N VAL A 208 -18.65 0.21 -13.85
CA VAL A 208 -18.76 0.40 -12.39
C VAL A 208 -19.00 -0.93 -11.70
N ASP A 209 -18.11 -1.29 -10.78
CA ASP A 209 -18.25 -2.47 -9.93
C ASP A 209 -18.34 -2.06 -8.47
N ARG A 210 -19.26 -2.69 -7.73
CA ARG A 210 -19.33 -2.60 -6.27
C ARG A 210 -19.00 -3.96 -5.72
N MET A 211 -18.17 -4.02 -4.69
CA MET A 211 -17.91 -5.29 -4.01
C MET A 211 -17.58 -5.12 -2.54
N ALA A 212 -17.88 -6.17 -1.79
CA ALA A 212 -17.40 -6.35 -0.44
C ALA A 212 -16.61 -7.65 -0.33
N PHE A 213 -15.45 -7.60 0.33
CA PHE A 213 -14.58 -8.75 0.54
C PHE A 213 -13.91 -8.71 1.90
N LEU A 214 -13.59 -9.89 2.42
CA LEU A 214 -12.79 -10.05 3.62
C LEU A 214 -11.31 -10.12 3.23
N GLN A 215 -10.48 -9.37 3.92
CA GLN A 215 -9.03 -9.39 3.74
C GLN A 215 -8.38 -10.03 4.97
N ALA A 216 -7.43 -10.91 4.74
CA ALA A 216 -6.55 -11.47 5.75
C ALA A 216 -5.09 -11.33 5.29
N ASN A 217 -4.20 -10.89 6.17
CA ASN A 217 -2.79 -10.68 5.90
C ASN A 217 -1.97 -11.21 7.08
N ILE A 218 -1.14 -12.21 6.83
CA ILE A 218 -0.17 -12.77 7.76
C ILE A 218 1.20 -12.26 7.34
N THR A 219 1.84 -11.49 8.21
CA THR A 219 3.20 -11.01 8.01
C THR A 219 4.10 -11.62 9.09
N ARG A 220 5.13 -12.35 8.67
CA ARG A 220 6.20 -12.86 9.51
C ARG A 220 7.52 -12.23 9.07
N ASP A 221 8.08 -11.40 9.93
CA ASP A 221 9.32 -10.67 9.68
C ASP A 221 10.35 -11.02 10.77
N ASN A 222 11.32 -11.85 10.39
CA ASN A 222 12.44 -12.28 11.21
C ASN A 222 13.75 -11.67 10.71
N THR A 223 13.67 -10.49 10.08
CA THR A 223 14.85 -9.77 9.63
C THR A 223 15.54 -9.05 10.78
N GLU A 224 16.86 -9.09 10.77
CA GLU A 224 17.76 -8.41 11.70
C GLU A 224 18.74 -7.54 10.92
N PHE A 225 19.09 -6.38 11.48
CA PHE A 225 20.16 -5.56 10.96
C PHE A 225 21.49 -5.97 11.62
N VAL A 226 22.45 -6.41 10.82
CA VAL A 226 23.80 -6.77 11.27
C VAL A 226 24.80 -5.93 10.50
N ASN A 227 25.57 -5.10 11.20
CA ASN A 227 26.58 -4.21 10.64
C ASN A 227 26.05 -3.35 9.45
N GLY A 228 24.76 -2.97 9.48
CA GLY A 228 24.11 -2.17 8.43
C GLY A 228 23.42 -2.95 7.31
N ALA A 229 23.60 -4.28 7.24
CA ALA A 229 22.91 -5.13 6.27
C ALA A 229 21.71 -5.86 6.88
N VAL A 230 20.67 -6.08 6.07
CA VAL A 230 19.48 -6.85 6.47
C VAL A 230 19.78 -8.34 6.26
N ILE A 231 19.59 -9.15 7.29
CA ILE A 231 19.75 -10.61 7.26
C ILE A 231 18.46 -11.24 7.81
N GLY A 232 18.07 -12.42 7.34
CA GLY A 232 16.92 -13.16 7.86
C GLY A 232 15.86 -13.40 6.80
N ASP A 233 14.65 -13.69 7.26
CA ASP A 233 13.53 -14.08 6.40
C ASP A 233 12.31 -13.19 6.63
N ARG A 234 11.64 -12.88 5.53
CA ARG A 234 10.37 -12.14 5.52
C ARG A 234 9.37 -12.89 4.65
N CYS A 235 8.24 -13.25 5.26
CA CYS A 235 7.13 -13.91 4.62
C CYS A 235 5.87 -13.05 4.79
N ILE A 236 5.21 -12.74 3.69
CA ILE A 236 3.95 -12.02 3.67
C ILE A 236 2.95 -12.87 2.88
N PHE A 237 1.86 -13.26 3.52
CA PHE A 237 0.77 -13.97 2.91
C PHE A 237 -0.50 -13.12 3.00
N GLN A 238 -1.12 -12.82 1.87
CA GLN A 238 -2.36 -12.06 1.76
C GLN A 238 -3.44 -12.93 1.13
N LEU A 239 -4.64 -12.86 1.68
CA LEU A 239 -5.82 -13.61 1.25
C LEU A 239 -7.01 -12.66 1.24
N ASP A 240 -7.60 -12.42 0.08
CA ASP A 240 -8.84 -11.68 -0.08
C ASP A 240 -9.95 -12.63 -0.51
N GLN A 241 -11.02 -12.72 0.28
CA GLN A 241 -12.19 -13.56 0.04
C GLN A 241 -13.39 -12.68 -0.30
N GLY A 242 -13.84 -12.73 -1.56
CA GLY A 242 -15.08 -12.11 -2.01
C GLY A 242 -16.29 -12.69 -1.30
N LEU A 243 -17.20 -11.82 -0.85
CA LEU A 243 -18.42 -12.21 -0.14
C LEU A 243 -19.61 -12.47 -1.08
N GLY A 244 -19.46 -12.25 -2.40
CA GLY A 244 -20.58 -12.32 -3.34
C GLY A 244 -21.57 -11.16 -3.19
N ILE A 245 -21.17 -10.07 -2.54
CA ILE A 245 -22.01 -8.88 -2.32
C ILE A 245 -21.58 -7.80 -3.30
N GLY A 246 -22.51 -7.30 -4.12
CA GLY A 246 -22.29 -6.19 -5.05
C GLY A 246 -22.59 -6.54 -6.51
N SER A 247 -21.91 -5.87 -7.44
CA SER A 247 -22.16 -5.99 -8.88
C SER A 247 -21.82 -7.40 -9.40
N LYS A 248 -22.82 -8.11 -9.94
CA LYS A 248 -22.73 -9.53 -10.36
C LYS A 248 -22.32 -10.52 -9.24
N SER A 249 -22.47 -10.15 -7.97
CA SER A 249 -22.17 -11.02 -6.81
C SER A 249 -20.79 -11.70 -6.92
N PRO A 250 -19.68 -10.93 -6.90
CA PRO A 250 -18.35 -11.45 -7.19
C PRO A 250 -17.91 -12.43 -6.10
N LEU A 251 -17.71 -13.69 -6.48
CA LEU A 251 -17.16 -14.73 -5.61
C LEU A 251 -15.75 -15.07 -6.08
N PHE A 252 -14.77 -14.64 -5.30
CA PHE A 252 -13.37 -14.88 -5.59
C PHE A 252 -12.57 -15.17 -4.33
N ASN A 253 -11.47 -15.88 -4.52
CA ASN A 253 -10.44 -16.08 -3.52
C ASN A 253 -9.11 -15.68 -4.16
N ARG A 254 -8.58 -14.54 -3.74
CA ARG A 254 -7.31 -13.99 -4.23
C ARG A 254 -6.27 -14.21 -3.17
N HIS A 255 -5.15 -14.82 -3.53
CA HIS A 255 -4.06 -15.12 -2.60
C HIS A 255 -2.73 -14.65 -3.17
N GLN A 256 -1.92 -14.05 -2.31
CA GLN A 256 -0.58 -13.59 -2.65
C GLN A 256 0.41 -14.05 -1.57
N LEU A 257 1.54 -14.60 -2.00
CA LEU A 257 2.62 -15.05 -1.14
C LEU A 257 3.92 -14.41 -1.62
N THR A 258 4.52 -13.60 -0.76
CA THR A 258 5.82 -12.98 -1.00
C THR A 258 6.81 -13.49 0.04
N LEU A 259 7.88 -14.13 -0.44
CA LEU A 259 8.95 -14.69 0.36
C LEU A 259 10.24 -13.97 0.01
N THR A 260 10.91 -13.38 0.99
CA THR A 260 12.24 -12.77 0.80
C THR A 260 13.19 -13.32 1.84
N LYS A 261 14.34 -13.84 1.41
CA LYS A 261 15.36 -14.39 2.28
C LYS A 261 16.69 -13.70 2.02
N PHE A 262 17.27 -13.14 3.06
CA PHE A 262 18.55 -12.46 3.07
C PHE A 262 19.59 -13.39 3.70
N ILE A 263 20.46 -13.96 2.88
CA ILE A 263 21.48 -14.93 3.29
C ILE A 263 22.83 -14.21 3.36
N ASN A 264 23.48 -14.22 4.52
CA ASN A 264 24.83 -13.71 4.67
C ASN A 264 25.84 -14.71 4.10
N LEU A 265 26.60 -14.31 3.08
CA LEU A 265 27.58 -15.17 2.41
C LEU A 265 28.91 -15.23 3.15
N ASN A 266 29.29 -14.19 3.89
CA ASN A 266 30.65 -14.04 4.40
C ASN A 266 30.80 -14.42 5.89
N ASN A 267 29.74 -14.86 6.58
CA ASN A 267 29.74 -15.24 8.00
C ASN A 267 30.58 -14.31 8.91
N GLN A 268 30.65 -13.02 8.56
CA GLN A 268 31.45 -12.04 9.28
C GLN A 268 30.88 -11.86 10.68
N GLU A 269 31.76 -11.80 11.68
CA GLU A 269 31.37 -11.61 13.07
C GLU A 269 30.63 -10.27 13.27
N LYS A 270 29.64 -10.25 14.17
CA LYS A 270 28.92 -9.03 14.57
C LYS A 270 29.91 -8.09 15.29
N GLY A 271 29.95 -6.79 14.95
CA GLY A 271 30.81 -5.84 15.64
C GLY A 271 30.94 -4.47 14.97
N VAL A 272 31.11 -3.43 15.78
CA VAL A 272 31.31 -2.04 15.32
C VAL A 272 32.64 -1.93 14.58
N GLY A 273 32.63 -1.41 13.34
CA GLY A 273 33.83 -1.22 12.52
C GLY A 273 34.22 -2.41 11.62
N LYS A 274 33.44 -3.50 11.60
CA LYS A 274 33.66 -4.63 10.69
C LYS A 274 33.07 -4.35 9.29
N PRO A 275 33.63 -4.94 8.22
CA PRO A 275 33.15 -4.70 6.86
C PRO A 275 31.69 -5.14 6.68
N LEU A 276 30.99 -4.47 5.76
CA LEU A 276 29.60 -4.79 5.40
C LEU A 276 29.54 -6.25 4.91
N PRO A 277 28.66 -7.09 5.47
CA PRO A 277 28.53 -8.46 5.02
C PRO A 277 27.94 -8.50 3.61
N ALA A 278 28.48 -9.36 2.74
CA ALA A 278 27.87 -9.65 1.45
C ALA A 278 26.58 -10.45 1.68
N VAL A 279 25.44 -9.93 1.21
CA VAL A 279 24.13 -10.54 1.38
C VAL A 279 23.57 -10.96 0.03
N LEU A 280 23.23 -12.25 -0.09
CA LEU A 280 22.45 -12.78 -1.20
C LEU A 280 20.96 -12.60 -0.88
N VAL A 281 20.20 -12.03 -1.81
CA VAL A 281 18.77 -11.78 -1.65
C VAL A 281 18.00 -12.72 -2.56
N LEU A 282 17.32 -13.70 -1.97
CA LEU A 282 16.39 -14.56 -2.70
C LEU A 282 14.98 -14.00 -2.53
N HIS A 283 14.31 -13.71 -3.63
CA HIS A 283 12.94 -13.21 -3.63
C HIS A 283 12.05 -14.13 -4.46
N GLY A 284 10.91 -14.53 -3.90
CA GLY A 284 9.88 -15.28 -4.59
C GLY A 284 8.52 -14.59 -4.40
N HIS A 285 7.78 -14.44 -5.48
CA HIS A 285 6.45 -13.87 -5.49
C HIS A 285 5.50 -14.83 -6.19
N TYR A 286 4.43 -15.22 -5.50
CA TYR A 286 3.35 -16.02 -6.04
C TYR A 286 2.05 -15.27 -5.83
N ALA A 287 1.23 -15.19 -6.86
CA ALA A 287 -0.08 -14.58 -6.78
C ALA A 287 -1.08 -15.39 -7.61
N GLY A 288 -2.28 -15.58 -7.10
CA GLY A 288 -3.32 -16.31 -7.78
C GLY A 288 -4.71 -15.86 -7.40
N CYS A 289 -5.67 -16.15 -8.27
CA CYS A 289 -7.07 -15.91 -8.01
C CYS A 289 -7.94 -17.07 -8.50
N VAL A 290 -8.78 -17.59 -7.62
CA VAL A 290 -9.79 -18.61 -7.91
C VAL A 290 -11.17 -17.95 -7.90
N GLY A 291 -12.00 -18.24 -8.90
CA GLY A 291 -13.32 -17.61 -9.07
C GLY A 291 -13.29 -16.40 -10.02
N ASP A 292 -14.10 -15.40 -9.70
CA ASP A 292 -14.30 -14.20 -10.54
C ASP A 292 -13.17 -13.18 -10.34
N LEU A 293 -12.30 -13.01 -11.34
CA LEU A 293 -11.24 -12.01 -11.31
C LEU A 293 -11.61 -10.85 -12.25
N PRO A 294 -11.90 -9.64 -11.73
CA PRO A 294 -12.08 -8.47 -12.58
C PRO A 294 -10.78 -8.10 -13.30
N SER A 295 -10.91 -7.58 -14.53
CA SER A 295 -9.76 -7.18 -15.36
C SER A 295 -8.84 -6.17 -14.66
N TYR A 296 -9.39 -5.22 -13.88
CA TYR A 296 -8.59 -4.22 -13.15
C TYR A 296 -7.80 -4.75 -11.95
N ASP A 297 -8.04 -6.00 -11.50
CA ASP A 297 -7.31 -6.66 -10.42
C ASP A 297 -6.41 -7.79 -10.91
N ALA A 298 -6.27 -7.95 -12.23
CA ALA A 298 -5.37 -8.94 -12.81
C ALA A 298 -3.91 -8.66 -12.43
N PHE A 299 -3.13 -9.73 -12.26
CA PHE A 299 -1.72 -9.61 -11.89
C PHE A 299 -0.90 -9.25 -13.11
N THR A 300 -0.33 -8.05 -13.09
CA THR A 300 0.49 -7.53 -14.19
C THR A 300 1.96 -7.89 -14.02
N LEU A 301 2.57 -8.33 -15.10
CA LEU A 301 4.00 -8.63 -15.20
C LEU A 301 4.74 -7.45 -15.82
N GLY A 302 5.92 -7.15 -15.27
CA GLY A 302 6.76 -6.03 -15.72
C GLY A 302 6.67 -4.81 -14.79
N GLY A 303 7.67 -3.95 -14.89
CA GLY A 303 7.84 -2.77 -14.04
C GLY A 303 8.83 -2.98 -12.89
N PRO A 304 8.99 -1.97 -12.02
CA PRO A 304 10.02 -1.96 -10.98
C PRO A 304 9.84 -3.01 -9.89
N TYR A 305 8.61 -3.53 -9.72
CA TYR A 305 8.24 -4.48 -8.66
C TYR A 305 8.08 -5.93 -9.12
N SER A 306 8.31 -6.19 -10.41
CA SER A 306 8.27 -7.52 -11.04
C SER A 306 9.53 -7.63 -11.91
N VAL A 307 9.42 -7.73 -13.23
CA VAL A 307 10.55 -7.81 -14.15
C VAL A 307 10.99 -6.41 -14.58
N ARG A 308 12.12 -5.97 -14.01
CA ARG A 308 12.77 -4.72 -14.42
C ARG A 308 13.24 -4.79 -15.88
N GLY A 309 13.20 -3.65 -16.56
CA GLY A 309 13.52 -3.54 -18.00
C GLY A 309 12.29 -3.52 -18.89
N TYR A 310 11.13 -3.93 -18.37
CA TYR A 310 9.83 -3.77 -19.00
C TYR A 310 8.98 -2.75 -18.23
N GLY A 311 8.08 -2.07 -18.92
CA GLY A 311 7.02 -1.24 -18.35
C GLY A 311 6.03 -2.07 -17.52
N MET A 312 5.24 -1.39 -16.69
CA MET A 312 4.20 -2.06 -15.91
C MET A 312 3.15 -2.68 -16.82
N GLY A 313 2.94 -4.00 -16.70
CA GLY A 313 1.97 -4.75 -17.49
C GLY A 313 2.35 -5.02 -18.94
N GLU A 314 3.54 -4.61 -19.37
CA GLU A 314 4.03 -4.80 -20.74
C GLU A 314 4.21 -6.29 -21.09
N LEU A 315 4.62 -7.11 -20.12
CA LEU A 315 4.78 -8.56 -20.30
C LEU A 315 3.44 -9.31 -20.32
N GLY A 316 2.38 -8.68 -19.82
CA GLY A 316 1.03 -9.21 -19.80
C GLY A 316 0.38 -9.17 -18.42
N ALA A 317 -0.92 -9.47 -18.41
CA ALA A 317 -1.71 -9.62 -17.20
C ALA A 317 -2.26 -11.04 -17.12
N SER A 318 -2.15 -11.68 -15.97
CA SER A 318 -2.62 -13.05 -15.78
C SER A 318 -3.37 -13.22 -14.46
N ARG A 319 -4.12 -14.32 -14.38
CA ARG A 319 -4.85 -14.73 -13.18
C ARG A 319 -3.94 -15.35 -12.12
N ASN A 320 -2.87 -16.00 -12.56
CA ASN A 320 -1.89 -16.66 -11.71
C ASN A 320 -0.48 -16.30 -12.19
N VAL A 321 0.36 -15.89 -11.25
CA VAL A 321 1.75 -15.47 -11.47
C VAL A 321 2.63 -16.20 -10.48
N LEU A 322 3.80 -16.63 -10.96
CA LEU A 322 4.90 -17.11 -10.14
C LEU A 322 6.19 -16.49 -10.67
N GLU A 323 6.88 -15.74 -9.82
CA GLU A 323 8.14 -15.08 -10.13
C GLU A 323 9.19 -15.43 -9.06
N GLY A 324 10.45 -15.51 -9.50
CA GLY A 324 11.59 -15.73 -8.61
C GLY A 324 12.80 -14.95 -9.11
N CYS A 325 13.55 -14.38 -8.18
CA CYS A 325 14.79 -13.65 -8.42
C CYS A 325 15.83 -14.05 -7.37
N TRP A 326 17.10 -14.15 -7.79
CA TRP A 326 18.26 -14.51 -6.98
C TRP A 326 19.42 -13.55 -7.21
#